data_AF-A0A7X8JYS3-F1
#
_entry.id   AF-A0A7X8JYS3-F1
#
_cell.length_a   1.000
_cell.length_b   1.000
_cell.length_c   1.000
_cell.angle_alpha   90.00
_cell.angle_beta   90.00
_cell.angle_gamma   90.00
#
_symmetry.space_group_name_H-M   'P 1'
#
loop_
_entity.id
_entity.type
_entity.pdbx_description
1 polymer ?
#
loop_
_entity_poly.entity_id
_entity_poly.type
_entity_poly.pdbx_seq_one_letter_code
_entity_poly.pdbx_strand_id
1 'polypeptide(L)'
;MIDFKQELKSYSPIDLDRLLESNLDMPDNLKNSVLLYNKALANIRIKSEDIAIIELKKAISLNPDFCEAINLLGLLYISIGERNKARDCFEKALSNDPNDKKAIEYIKVLDPNYFNSENVKDRHKAKKQKKKVPVAGNNKKAQHSTSRTDKSQIPILGLMKTDVAKYIVGFLAGILVFFLITMIAKSQEPVLDVPNASEDIQINQSDEYEKKYNELLLENKALVEQLEVLNKTAQSYTSLSKLLEIDKQVSEGNYVVAADMIVEFKEAELNDKEIEKYNSLRSRTMEKAAQERYNQGRELYKKKQFAEALEHFDKLITYVDEWKNLNATIYYIGVCHQELNNNEKAIEAFNRVINEYPSSSFAGYSKTRVNSLSHEG
;
A
#
# COMPACT_ATOMS: atom_id res chain seq x y z
N MET A 1 18.67 33.31 8.10
CA MET A 1 17.41 32.53 8.08
C MET A 1 17.82 31.07 8.07
N ILE A 2 17.25 30.22 8.92
CA ILE A 2 17.63 28.80 8.96
C ILE A 2 17.23 28.15 7.63
N ASP A 3 18.18 27.47 6.99
CA ASP A 3 17.90 26.63 5.83
C ASP A 3 17.56 25.22 6.30
N PHE A 4 16.27 24.92 6.36
CA PHE A 4 15.77 23.61 6.77
C PHE A 4 16.24 22.47 5.86
N LYS A 5 16.58 22.74 4.59
CA LYS A 5 17.14 21.71 3.69
C LYS A 5 18.58 21.38 4.05
N GLN A 6 19.33 22.36 4.56
CA GLN A 6 20.69 22.14 5.06
C GLN A 6 20.65 21.42 6.40
N GLU A 7 19.71 21.77 7.29
CA GLU A 7 19.49 21.05 8.54
C GLU A 7 19.13 19.59 8.33
N LEU A 8 18.28 19.24 7.36
CA LEU A 8 18.00 17.84 7.04
C LEU A 8 19.27 17.02 6.71
N LYS A 9 20.30 17.66 6.16
CA LYS A 9 21.58 17.02 5.85
C LYS A 9 22.53 16.95 7.05
N SER A 10 22.29 17.74 8.11
CA SER A 10 23.13 17.76 9.31
C SER A 10 22.90 16.54 10.22
N TYR A 11 21.77 15.84 10.04
CA TYR A 11 21.44 14.65 10.80
C TYR A 11 22.28 13.45 10.34
N SER A 12 22.91 12.80 11.31
CA SER A 12 23.74 11.61 11.10
C SER A 12 23.07 10.38 11.72
N PRO A 13 23.32 9.19 11.15
CA PRO A 13 22.92 7.93 11.78
C PRO A 13 23.54 7.80 13.17
N ILE A 14 22.77 7.23 14.08
CA ILE A 14 23.25 6.88 15.42
C ILE A 14 23.91 5.51 15.32
N ASP A 15 25.16 5.42 15.75
CA ASP A 15 25.88 4.15 15.85
C ASP A 15 25.28 3.30 16.97
N LEU A 16 24.50 2.29 16.57
CA LEU A 16 23.80 1.42 17.51
C LEU A 16 24.76 0.48 18.22
N ASP A 17 25.82 0.01 17.54
CA ASP A 17 26.77 -0.95 18.11
C ASP A 17 27.53 -0.31 19.28
N ARG A 18 28.04 0.90 19.07
CA ARG A 18 28.66 1.70 20.15
C ARG A 18 27.69 2.00 21.29
N LEU A 19 26.41 2.21 20.98
CA LEU A 19 25.40 2.49 21.98
C LEU A 19 25.11 1.25 22.85
N LEU A 20 25.09 0.06 22.24
CA LEU A 20 24.94 -1.22 22.92
C LEU A 20 26.15 -1.59 23.78
N GLU A 21 27.37 -1.24 23.35
CA GLU A 21 28.57 -1.41 24.18
C GLU A 21 28.47 -0.62 25.50
N SER A 22 27.91 0.59 25.45
CA SER A 22 27.72 1.45 26.62
C SER A 22 26.49 1.08 27.48
N ASN A 23 25.53 0.36 26.91
CA ASN A 23 24.27 0.01 27.55
C ASN A 23 23.77 -1.37 27.08
N LEU A 24 24.44 -2.41 27.60
CA LEU A 24 24.23 -3.81 27.21
C LEU A 24 22.78 -4.31 27.39
N ASP A 25 22.02 -3.70 28.31
CA ASP A 25 20.64 -4.10 28.62
C ASP A 25 19.60 -3.13 28.04
N MET A 26 19.92 -2.45 26.92
CA MET A 26 18.98 -1.57 26.26
C MET A 26 17.70 -2.34 25.85
N PRO A 27 16.50 -1.88 26.23
CA PRO A 27 15.24 -2.50 25.81
C PRO A 27 15.07 -2.52 24.29
N ASP A 28 14.47 -3.58 23.75
CA ASP A 28 14.34 -3.79 22.30
C ASP A 28 13.51 -2.72 21.59
N ASN A 29 12.54 -2.11 22.28
CA ASN A 29 11.79 -0.98 21.73
C ASN A 29 12.70 0.24 21.47
N LEU A 30 13.67 0.51 22.35
CA LEU A 30 14.63 1.59 22.15
C LEU A 30 15.61 1.24 21.01
N LYS A 31 16.15 0.02 20.96
CA LYS A 31 17.00 -0.45 19.85
C LYS A 31 16.29 -0.30 18.50
N ASN A 32 15.06 -0.81 18.41
CA ASN A 32 14.24 -0.73 17.21
C ASN A 32 13.89 0.71 16.83
N SER A 33 13.70 1.60 17.81
CA SER A 33 13.48 3.02 17.53
C SER A 33 14.69 3.68 16.84
N VAL A 34 15.91 3.36 17.28
CA VAL A 34 17.16 3.86 16.69
C VAL A 34 17.36 3.28 15.29
N LEU A 35 17.09 2.00 15.10
CA LEU A 35 17.16 1.36 13.78
C LEU A 35 16.22 2.02 12.76
N LEU A 36 14.96 2.27 13.17
CA LEU A 36 13.98 2.96 12.33
C LEU A 36 14.38 4.40 12.03
N TYR A 37 14.96 5.11 12.98
CA TYR A 37 15.52 6.46 12.76
C TYR A 37 16.66 6.46 11.74
N ASN A 38 17.60 5.50 11.83
CA ASN A 38 18.69 5.37 10.86
C ASN A 38 18.18 5.04 9.46
N LYS A 39 17.16 4.18 9.36
CA LYS A 39 16.49 3.88 8.08
C LYS A 39 15.82 5.11 7.50
N ALA A 40 15.14 5.91 8.33
CA ALA A 40 14.52 7.14 7.89
C ALA A 40 15.55 8.10 7.29
N LEU A 41 16.72 8.25 7.93
CA LEU A 41 17.81 9.07 7.38
C LEU A 41 18.29 8.57 6.01
N ALA A 42 18.40 7.26 5.81
CA ALA A 42 18.74 6.69 4.51
C ALA A 42 17.65 7.01 3.46
N ASN A 43 16.38 6.88 3.83
CA ASN A 43 15.23 7.18 2.97
C ASN A 43 15.14 8.67 2.60
N ILE A 44 15.49 9.58 3.50
CA ILE A 44 15.61 11.02 3.22
C ILE A 44 16.67 11.29 2.15
N ARG A 45 17.81 10.60 2.22
CA ARG A 45 18.92 10.77 1.24
C ARG A 45 18.53 10.35 -0.17
N ILE A 46 17.68 9.33 -0.30
CA ILE A 46 17.12 8.88 -1.60
C ILE A 46 15.84 9.63 -2.00
N LYS A 47 15.49 10.72 -1.29
CA LYS A 47 14.30 11.56 -1.52
C LYS A 47 12.96 10.83 -1.39
N SER A 48 12.90 9.77 -0.59
CA SER A 48 11.66 9.07 -0.27
C SER A 48 11.06 9.59 1.04
N GLU A 49 10.49 10.80 1.00
CA GLU A 49 10.01 11.53 2.18
C GLU A 49 8.83 10.82 2.88
N ASP A 50 7.92 10.22 2.12
CA ASP A 50 6.75 9.51 2.67
C ASP A 50 7.16 8.31 3.53
N ILE A 51 8.12 7.51 3.04
CA ILE A 51 8.64 6.35 3.76
C ILE A 51 9.38 6.81 5.02
N ALA A 52 10.22 7.83 4.91
CA ALA A 52 10.93 8.39 6.06
C ALA A 52 9.97 8.90 7.15
N ILE A 53 8.86 9.55 6.78
CA ILE A 53 7.82 9.98 7.74
C ILE A 53 7.19 8.78 8.46
N ILE A 54 6.88 7.70 7.75
CA ILE A 54 6.31 6.48 8.35
C ILE A 54 7.29 5.86 9.34
N GLU A 55 8.56 5.73 8.96
CA GLU A 55 9.61 5.16 9.81
C GLU A 55 9.86 6.00 11.06
N LEU A 56 9.90 7.33 10.94
CA LEU A 56 10.04 8.23 12.09
C LEU A 56 8.83 8.17 13.02
N LYS A 57 7.61 8.13 12.48
CA LYS A 57 6.41 7.93 13.32
C LYS A 57 6.47 6.62 14.10
N LYS A 58 6.94 5.54 13.46
CA LYS A 58 7.11 4.25 14.12
C LYS A 58 8.22 4.31 15.18
N ALA A 59 9.36 4.93 14.88
CA ALA A 59 10.45 5.15 15.84
C ALA A 59 9.95 5.89 17.10
N ILE A 60 9.20 6.98 16.90
CA ILE A 60 8.62 7.80 17.96
C ILE A 60 7.52 7.05 18.72
N SER A 61 6.82 6.10 18.09
CA SER A 61 5.84 5.26 18.79
C SER A 61 6.49 4.25 19.74
N LEU A 62 7.68 3.75 19.38
CA LEU A 62 8.45 2.80 20.19
C LEU A 62 9.24 3.50 21.31
N ASN A 63 9.74 4.71 21.02
CA ASN A 63 10.42 5.58 21.96
C ASN A 63 9.82 7.00 21.91
N PRO A 64 8.78 7.27 22.72
CA PRO A 64 8.10 8.56 22.74
C PRO A 64 8.98 9.75 23.13
N ASP A 65 10.11 9.50 23.79
CA ASP A 65 11.04 10.50 24.31
C ASP A 65 12.22 10.77 23.35
N PHE A 66 12.18 10.17 22.16
CA PHE A 66 13.25 10.29 21.15
C PHE A 66 13.24 11.65 20.45
N CYS A 67 13.73 12.68 21.13
CA CYS A 67 13.69 14.08 20.67
C CYS A 67 14.34 14.27 19.29
N GLU A 68 15.47 13.60 19.02
CA GLU A 68 16.16 13.66 17.73
C GLU A 68 15.25 13.22 16.56
N ALA A 69 14.53 12.10 16.72
CA ALA A 69 13.58 11.61 15.72
C ALA A 69 12.35 12.51 15.58
N ILE A 70 11.86 13.09 16.69
CA ILE A 70 10.73 14.04 16.68
C ILE A 70 11.11 15.31 15.92
N ASN A 71 12.30 15.86 16.16
CA ASN A 71 12.81 17.03 15.46
C ASN A 71 12.99 16.76 13.96
N LEU A 72 13.56 15.61 13.61
CA LEU A 72 13.72 15.21 12.21
C LEU A 72 12.37 15.07 11.49
N LEU A 73 11.36 14.51 12.15
CA LEU A 73 10.00 14.44 11.62
C LEU A 73 9.41 15.85 11.41
N GLY A 74 9.65 16.78 12.35
CA GLY A 74 9.25 18.18 12.21
C GLY A 74 9.88 18.85 10.99
N LEU A 75 11.17 18.62 10.74
CA LEU A 75 11.87 19.13 9.56
C LEU A 75 11.32 18.58 8.25
N LEU A 76 10.99 17.28 8.19
CA LEU A 76 10.33 16.71 7.02
C LEU A 76 8.94 17.30 6.79
N TYR A 77 8.18 17.57 7.85
CA TYR A 77 6.92 18.29 7.70
C TYR A 77 7.11 19.69 7.13
N ILE A 78 8.22 20.36 7.45
CA ILE A 78 8.55 21.64 6.79
C ILE A 78 8.87 21.44 5.31
N SER A 79 9.62 20.40 4.92
CA SER A 79 9.97 20.18 3.51
C SER A 79 8.75 19.95 2.62
N ILE A 80 7.71 19.29 3.14
CA ILE A 80 6.44 19.05 2.44
C ILE A 80 5.37 20.14 2.64
N GLY A 81 5.71 21.25 3.32
CA GLY A 81 4.82 22.41 3.49
C GLY A 81 3.82 22.33 4.66
N GLU A 82 3.88 21.28 5.47
CA GLU A 82 2.99 20.99 6.60
C GLU A 82 3.42 21.68 7.90
N ARG A 83 3.47 23.03 7.89
CA ARG A 83 3.98 23.85 9.01
C ARG A 83 3.30 23.57 10.36
N ASN A 84 1.99 23.30 10.38
CA ASN A 84 1.27 23.04 11.63
C ASN A 84 1.73 21.73 12.28
N LYS A 85 1.91 20.67 11.49
CA LYS A 85 2.41 19.37 11.99
C LYS A 85 3.85 19.48 12.47
N ALA A 86 4.68 20.24 11.74
CA ALA A 86 6.05 20.52 12.17
C ALA A 86 6.10 21.22 13.53
N ARG A 87 5.22 22.21 13.74
CA ARG A 87 5.08 22.90 15.02
C ARG A 87 4.72 21.92 16.14
N ASP A 88 3.71 21.08 15.94
CA ASP A 88 3.32 20.05 16.93
C ASP A 88 4.48 19.11 17.28
N CYS A 89 5.33 18.75 16.30
CA CYS A 89 6.54 17.96 16.55
C CYS A 89 7.51 18.70 17.47
N PHE A 90 7.86 19.95 17.18
CA PHE A 90 8.81 20.70 18.00
C PHE A 90 8.25 20.99 19.41
N GLU A 91 6.95 21.28 19.54
CA GLU A 91 6.28 21.40 20.85
C GLU A 91 6.35 20.09 21.64
N LYS A 92 6.23 18.94 20.95
CA LYS A 92 6.38 17.62 21.58
C LYS A 92 7.81 17.37 22.02
N ALA A 93 8.81 17.69 21.20
CA ALA A 93 10.22 17.58 21.58
C ALA A 93 10.53 18.42 22.83
N LEU A 94 10.05 19.67 22.89
CA LEU A 94 10.18 20.54 24.07
C LEU A 94 9.39 20.06 25.30
N SER A 95 8.33 19.28 25.10
CA SER A 95 7.60 18.65 26.20
C SER A 95 8.39 17.49 26.82
N ASN A 96 9.24 16.83 26.03
CA ASN A 96 10.07 15.71 26.47
C ASN A 96 11.41 16.22 27.04
N ASP A 97 12.07 17.12 26.33
CA ASP A 97 13.26 17.85 26.78
C ASP A 97 13.06 19.36 26.60
N PRO A 98 12.74 20.09 27.69
CA PRO A 98 12.57 21.54 27.65
C PRO A 98 13.81 22.33 27.21
N ASN A 99 15.00 21.71 27.22
CA ASN A 99 16.27 22.34 26.85
C ASN A 99 16.81 21.87 25.49
N ASP A 100 16.00 21.15 24.70
CA ASP A 100 16.38 20.73 23.35
C ASP A 100 16.65 21.95 22.46
N LYS A 101 17.95 22.19 22.20
CA LYS A 101 18.43 23.36 21.46
C LYS A 101 17.83 23.42 20.06
N LYS A 102 17.74 22.28 19.36
CA LYS A 102 17.21 22.20 17.99
C LYS A 102 15.72 22.53 17.99
N ALA A 103 14.96 21.95 18.90
CA ALA A 103 13.53 22.21 19.00
C ALA A 103 13.23 23.69 19.34
N ILE A 104 14.00 24.30 20.26
CA ILE A 104 13.91 25.74 20.60
C ILE A 104 14.20 26.59 19.36
N GLU A 105 15.24 26.25 18.61
CA GLU A 105 15.65 26.99 17.44
C GLU A 105 14.60 26.90 16.31
N TYR A 106 14.11 25.69 16.01
CA TYR A 106 13.10 25.48 14.98
C TYR A 106 11.76 26.12 15.33
N ILE A 107 11.30 26.03 16.59
CA ILE A 107 10.04 26.64 17.01
C ILE A 107 10.10 28.17 16.92
N LYS A 108 11.24 28.81 17.25
CA LYS A 108 11.42 30.27 17.12
C LYS A 108 11.33 30.74 15.68
N VAL A 109 11.82 29.93 14.73
CA VAL A 109 11.70 30.26 13.30
C VAL A 109 10.26 30.11 12.81
N LEU A 110 9.50 29.14 13.34
CA LEU A 110 8.09 28.99 12.97
C LEU A 110 7.17 30.00 13.66
N ASP A 111 7.46 30.33 14.91
CA ASP A 111 6.70 31.24 15.76
C ASP A 111 7.68 32.07 16.62
N PRO A 112 8.11 33.25 16.15
CA PRO A 112 9.03 34.12 16.87
C PRO A 112 8.53 34.55 18.25
N ASN A 113 7.22 34.56 18.45
CA ASN A 113 6.58 34.98 19.70
C ASN A 113 6.24 33.78 20.62
N TYR A 114 6.67 32.57 20.28
CA TYR A 114 6.34 31.34 21.01
C TYR A 114 6.60 31.47 22.53
N PHE A 115 7.78 31.97 22.91
CA PHE A 115 8.20 32.13 24.31
C PHE A 115 7.64 33.40 24.99
N ASN A 116 7.14 34.36 24.22
CA ASN A 116 6.60 35.62 24.74
C ASN A 116 5.10 35.53 25.06
N SER A 117 4.40 34.48 24.59
CA SER A 117 3.00 34.28 24.94
C SER A 117 2.88 33.81 26.41
N GLU A 118 2.12 34.52 27.24
CA GLU A 118 1.89 34.21 28.66
C GLU A 118 1.28 32.81 28.93
N ASN A 119 0.99 32.01 27.90
CA ASN A 119 0.21 30.79 27.96
C ASN A 119 0.99 29.48 27.65
N VAL A 120 2.32 29.50 27.56
CA VAL A 120 3.10 28.27 27.25
C VAL A 120 2.86 27.19 28.32
N LYS A 121 2.79 27.56 29.61
CA LYS A 121 2.55 26.62 30.72
C LYS A 121 1.12 26.04 30.76
N ASP A 122 0.12 26.76 30.25
CA ASP A 122 -1.28 26.30 30.24
C ASP A 122 -1.62 25.41 29.04
N ARG A 123 -0.93 25.58 27.90
CA ARG A 123 -1.10 24.71 26.73
C ARG A 123 -0.64 23.26 26.97
N HIS A 124 0.46 23.08 27.71
CA HIS A 124 0.96 21.73 28.06
C HIS A 124 0.09 21.02 29.12
N LYS A 125 -0.57 21.76 30.02
CA LYS A 125 -1.55 21.19 30.97
C LYS A 125 -2.85 20.77 30.28
N ALA A 126 -3.33 21.54 29.29
CA ALA A 126 -4.57 21.25 28.56
C ALA A 126 -4.50 19.97 27.70
N LYS A 127 -3.34 19.65 27.09
CA LYS A 127 -3.16 18.41 26.30
C LYS A 127 -3.09 17.15 27.20
N LYS A 128 -2.60 17.25 28.45
CA LYS A 128 -2.56 16.12 29.41
C LYS A 128 -3.94 15.70 29.92
N GLN A 129 -4.92 16.62 29.95
CA GLN A 129 -6.29 16.31 30.39
C GLN A 129 -7.18 15.71 29.28
N LYS A 130 -6.83 15.85 27.99
CA LYS A 130 -7.63 15.28 26.87
C LYS A 130 -7.42 13.77 26.62
N LYS A 131 -6.54 13.09 27.37
CA LYS A 131 -6.47 11.61 27.43
C LYS A 131 -7.44 11.04 28.48
N LYS A 132 -8.72 11.41 28.42
CA LYS A 132 -9.81 10.64 29.03
C LYS A 132 -11.00 10.69 28.07
N VAL A 133 -11.24 9.58 27.39
CA VAL A 133 -12.38 9.37 26.51
C VAL A 133 -13.66 9.41 27.35
N PRO A 134 -14.72 10.05 26.84
CA PRO A 134 -15.98 9.34 26.75
C PRO A 134 -16.61 9.40 25.35
N VAL A 135 -17.32 8.31 25.09
CA VAL A 135 -18.12 7.93 23.91
C VAL A 135 -19.44 8.74 23.85
N ALA A 136 -20.07 8.72 22.67
CA ALA A 136 -21.39 9.24 22.26
C ALA A 136 -21.37 10.67 21.67
N GLY A 137 -22.03 11.02 20.57
CA GLY A 137 -22.94 10.32 19.66
C GLY A 137 -23.64 11.36 18.76
N ASN A 138 -24.03 10.93 17.56
CA ASN A 138 -24.98 11.55 16.61
C ASN A 138 -24.64 12.80 15.77
N ASN A 139 -24.64 12.56 14.45
CA ASN A 139 -25.41 13.23 13.37
C ASN A 139 -25.30 14.74 13.14
N LYS A 140 -24.89 15.12 11.91
CA LYS A 140 -25.79 15.76 10.91
C LYS A 140 -25.13 15.97 9.53
N LYS A 141 -25.80 15.38 8.54
CA LYS A 141 -26.24 15.89 7.23
C LYS A 141 -25.23 16.54 6.26
N ALA A 142 -25.08 15.84 5.13
CA ALA A 142 -24.69 16.33 3.83
C ALA A 142 -25.65 17.37 3.26
N GLN A 143 -25.13 18.25 2.40
CA GLN A 143 -25.89 18.93 1.37
C GLN A 143 -25.11 18.99 0.06
N HIS A 144 -25.84 18.61 -1.00
CA HIS A 144 -25.50 18.56 -2.41
C HIS A 144 -25.50 19.94 -3.08
N SER A 145 -24.72 20.07 -4.15
CA SER A 145 -25.09 20.79 -5.38
C SER A 145 -24.29 20.17 -6.54
N THR A 146 -24.85 19.26 -7.36
CA THR A 146 -25.60 19.49 -8.62
C THR A 146 -24.81 20.20 -9.73
N SER A 147 -24.43 19.45 -10.78
CA SER A 147 -25.01 19.58 -12.14
C SER A 147 -24.39 18.57 -13.14
N ARG A 148 -25.26 17.77 -13.79
CA ARG A 148 -25.09 17.20 -15.15
C ARG A 148 -25.17 18.37 -16.15
N THR A 149 -24.68 18.39 -17.39
CA THR A 149 -24.62 17.47 -18.55
C THR A 149 -23.43 17.97 -19.43
N ASP A 150 -22.80 17.24 -20.35
CA ASP A 150 -23.36 16.85 -21.65
C ASP A 150 -22.35 15.99 -22.44
N LYS A 151 -22.87 15.16 -23.37
CA LYS A 151 -22.10 14.33 -24.31
C LYS A 151 -21.80 15.12 -25.58
N SER A 152 -20.58 15.02 -26.13
CA SER A 152 -20.36 15.07 -27.58
C SER A 152 -18.99 14.50 -27.99
N GLN A 153 -18.98 13.87 -29.15
CA GLN A 153 -17.96 12.99 -29.74
C GLN A 153 -16.81 13.76 -30.46
N ILE A 154 -15.58 13.20 -30.38
CA ILE A 154 -14.54 12.93 -31.43
C ILE A 154 -14.03 14.15 -32.28
N PRO A 155 -12.71 14.38 -32.52
CA PRO A 155 -11.75 13.39 -33.02
C PRO A 155 -10.32 13.37 -32.46
N ILE A 156 -9.77 12.16 -32.52
CA ILE A 156 -8.35 11.84 -32.59
C ILE A 156 -7.83 12.38 -33.93
N LEU A 157 -7.02 13.44 -33.90
CA LEU A 157 -5.83 13.65 -34.76
C LEU A 157 -5.31 15.09 -34.54
N GLY A 158 -4.19 15.25 -33.81
CA GLY A 158 -3.66 16.57 -33.55
C GLY A 158 -2.28 16.56 -32.90
N LEU A 159 -1.26 16.55 -33.77
CA LEU A 159 0.13 16.93 -33.52
C LEU A 159 0.99 16.02 -32.62
N MET A 160 1.84 15.24 -33.29
CA MET A 160 3.19 15.00 -32.79
C MET A 160 3.83 16.35 -32.46
N LYS A 161 4.17 16.55 -31.18
CA LYS A 161 4.98 17.69 -30.75
C LYS A 161 6.31 17.64 -31.49
N THR A 162 6.64 18.73 -32.16
CA THR A 162 7.87 19.01 -32.92
C THR A 162 9.17 18.82 -32.13
N ASP A 163 9.07 18.54 -30.83
CA ASP A 163 10.22 18.32 -29.95
C ASP A 163 10.67 16.86 -29.92
N VAL A 164 9.76 15.89 -30.02
CA VAL A 164 10.11 14.45 -30.04
C VAL A 164 10.81 14.07 -31.35
N ALA A 165 10.40 14.68 -32.46
CA ALA A 165 11.01 14.47 -33.77
C ALA A 165 12.51 14.86 -33.79
N LYS A 166 12.92 15.90 -33.05
CA LYS A 166 14.33 16.32 -32.97
C LYS A 166 15.21 15.27 -32.29
N TYR A 167 14.70 14.65 -31.21
CA TYR A 167 15.43 13.59 -30.51
C TYR A 167 15.51 12.30 -31.33
N ILE A 168 14.46 11.97 -32.10
CA ILE A 168 14.47 10.81 -33.00
C ILE A 168 15.49 11.00 -34.14
N VAL A 169 15.54 12.19 -34.75
CA VAL A 169 16.52 12.50 -35.80
C VAL A 169 17.95 12.47 -35.24
N GLY A 170 18.17 13.00 -34.02
CA GLY A 170 19.48 12.94 -33.35
C GLY A 170 19.92 11.50 -33.03
N PHE A 171 18.99 10.65 -32.59
CA PHE A 171 19.27 9.24 -32.31
C PHE A 171 19.62 8.45 -33.58
N LEU A 172 18.89 8.68 -34.67
CA LEU A 172 19.16 8.06 -35.97
C LEU A 172 20.51 8.52 -36.57
N ALA A 173 20.85 9.81 -36.42
CA ALA A 173 22.16 10.33 -36.83
C ALA A 173 23.31 9.70 -36.02
N GLY A 174 23.10 9.47 -34.72
CA GLY A 174 24.06 8.79 -33.85
C GLY A 174 24.34 7.35 -34.26
N ILE A 175 23.29 6.59 -34.62
CA ILE A 175 23.44 5.21 -35.11
C ILE A 175 24.20 5.18 -36.43
N LEU A 176 23.96 6.15 -37.33
CA LEU A 176 24.65 6.24 -38.61
C LEU A 176 26.14 6.56 -38.45
N VAL A 177 26.49 7.45 -37.51
CA VAL A 177 27.90 7.76 -37.16
C VAL A 177 28.58 6.54 -36.53
N PHE A 178 27.90 5.84 -35.61
CA PHE A 178 28.43 4.61 -35.02
C PHE A 178 28.66 3.51 -36.07
N PHE A 179 27.76 3.38 -37.04
CA PHE A 179 27.90 2.43 -38.14
C PHE A 179 29.04 2.82 -39.11
N LEU A 180 29.22 4.11 -39.39
CA LEU A 180 30.33 4.61 -40.21
C LEU A 180 31.69 4.41 -39.53
N ILE A 181 31.79 4.65 -38.22
CA ILE A 181 33.02 4.42 -37.45
C ILE A 181 33.39 2.93 -37.44
N THR A 182 32.41 2.05 -37.24
CA THR A 182 32.65 0.59 -37.27
C THR A 182 32.98 0.07 -38.66
N MET A 183 32.51 0.73 -39.73
CA MET A 183 32.83 0.37 -41.11
C MET A 183 34.22 0.85 -41.54
N ILE A 184 34.65 2.06 -41.13
CA ILE A 184 36.00 2.59 -41.41
C ILE A 184 37.07 1.78 -40.65
N ALA A 185 36.77 1.37 -39.42
CA ALA A 185 37.65 0.53 -38.61
C ALA A 185 37.98 -0.84 -39.24
N LYS A 186 37.25 -1.26 -40.28
CA LYS A 186 37.45 -2.56 -40.95
C LYS A 186 38.31 -2.50 -42.23
N SER A 187 38.94 -1.36 -42.57
CA SER A 187 39.52 -1.19 -43.92
C SER A 187 40.90 -0.53 -44.08
N GLN A 188 41.72 -0.39 -43.04
CA GLN A 188 43.13 0.00 -43.23
C GLN A 188 44.06 -0.70 -42.22
N GLU A 189 44.91 -1.61 -42.70
CA GLU A 189 46.18 -1.92 -42.06
C GLU A 189 47.26 -1.00 -42.66
N PRO A 190 47.84 -0.07 -41.90
CA PRO A 190 49.14 0.49 -42.21
C PRO A 190 50.22 -0.33 -41.49
N VAL A 191 51.04 -1.03 -42.27
CA VAL A 191 52.32 -1.55 -41.77
C VAL A 191 53.24 -0.36 -41.50
N LEU A 192 53.52 -0.11 -40.22
CA LEU A 192 54.52 0.83 -39.74
C LEU A 192 55.47 0.08 -38.80
N ASP A 193 56.70 -0.11 -39.26
CA ASP A 193 57.82 -0.54 -38.43
C ASP A 193 58.04 0.50 -37.32
N VAL A 194 57.87 0.09 -36.05
CA VAL A 194 58.25 0.90 -34.89
C VAL A 194 59.04 0.02 -33.92
N PRO A 195 60.26 0.45 -33.52
CA PRO A 195 61.09 -0.26 -32.54
C PRO A 195 60.39 -0.41 -31.18
N ASN A 196 60.56 -1.58 -30.57
CA ASN A 196 60.30 -1.94 -29.17
C ASN A 196 60.19 -0.74 -28.20
N ALA A 197 58.96 -0.34 -27.87
CA ALA A 197 58.59 0.34 -26.63
C ALA A 197 57.07 0.51 -26.55
N SER A 198 56.31 -0.49 -26.04
CA SER A 198 55.00 -0.34 -25.35
C SER A 198 54.10 -1.59 -25.32
N GLU A 199 54.62 -2.83 -25.25
CA GLU A 199 53.75 -3.99 -24.95
C GLU A 199 53.22 -4.00 -23.50
N ASP A 200 53.93 -3.37 -22.55
CA ASP A 200 53.56 -3.41 -21.12
C ASP A 200 52.44 -2.42 -20.71
N ILE A 201 52.03 -1.47 -21.55
CA ILE A 201 51.09 -0.41 -21.15
C ILE A 201 49.63 -0.73 -21.57
N GLN A 202 49.41 -1.41 -22.69
CA GLN A 202 48.05 -1.76 -23.15
C GLN A 202 47.49 -3.04 -22.50
N ILE A 203 48.34 -4.02 -22.18
CA ILE A 203 47.92 -5.29 -21.56
C ILE A 203 47.45 -5.04 -20.11
N ASN A 204 48.17 -4.21 -19.35
CA ASN A 204 47.82 -3.90 -17.95
C ASN A 204 46.50 -3.15 -17.78
N GLN A 205 46.10 -2.30 -18.74
CA GLN A 205 44.80 -1.61 -18.67
C GLN A 205 43.63 -2.55 -19.01
N SER A 206 43.80 -3.46 -19.99
CA SER A 206 42.78 -4.44 -20.36
C SER A 206 42.44 -5.38 -19.19
N ASP A 207 43.46 -5.88 -18.50
CA ASP A 207 43.29 -6.75 -17.34
C ASP A 207 42.63 -6.02 -16.16
N GLU A 208 42.95 -4.73 -15.97
CA GLU A 208 42.32 -3.88 -14.95
C GLU A 208 40.84 -3.61 -15.26
N TYR A 209 40.48 -3.35 -16.52
CA TYR A 209 39.09 -3.19 -16.95
C TYR A 209 38.29 -4.47 -16.79
N GLU A 210 38.86 -5.62 -17.15
CA GLU A 210 38.20 -6.92 -16.99
C GLU A 210 37.97 -7.26 -15.52
N LYS A 211 38.94 -7.00 -14.65
CA LYS A 211 38.78 -7.17 -13.21
C LYS A 211 37.67 -6.29 -12.66
N LYS A 212 37.63 -5.01 -13.04
CA LYS A 212 36.59 -4.06 -12.61
C LYS A 212 35.20 -4.42 -13.15
N TYR A 213 35.12 -4.92 -14.38
CA TYR A 213 33.87 -5.43 -14.95
C TYR A 213 33.34 -6.63 -14.16
N ASN A 214 34.20 -7.58 -13.82
CA ASN A 214 33.83 -8.76 -13.03
C ASN A 214 33.44 -8.39 -11.58
N GLU A 215 34.13 -7.42 -10.96
CA GLU A 215 33.74 -6.87 -9.66
C GLU A 215 32.34 -6.21 -9.71
N LEU A 216 32.08 -5.38 -10.73
CA LEU A 216 30.79 -4.72 -10.91
C LEU A 216 29.66 -5.73 -11.22
N LEU A 217 29.96 -6.81 -11.94
CA LEU A 217 29.03 -7.91 -12.20
C LEU A 217 28.66 -8.63 -10.89
N LEU A 218 29.65 -8.90 -10.04
CA LEU A 218 29.45 -9.53 -8.75
C LEU A 218 28.61 -8.64 -7.81
N GLU A 219 28.91 -7.33 -7.78
CA GLU A 219 28.15 -6.34 -7.02
C GLU A 219 26.70 -6.25 -7.51
N ASN A 220 26.47 -6.18 -8.83
CA ASN A 220 25.11 -6.17 -9.40
C ASN A 220 24.33 -7.42 -9.01
N LYS A 221 24.97 -8.59 -9.06
CA LYS A 221 24.33 -9.85 -8.67
C LYS A 221 23.89 -9.82 -7.20
N ALA A 222 24.76 -9.34 -6.31
CA ALA A 222 24.45 -9.20 -4.89
C ALA A 222 23.32 -8.18 -4.64
N LEU A 223 23.32 -7.05 -5.37
CA LEU A 223 22.27 -6.03 -5.28
C LEU A 223 20.91 -6.57 -5.74
N VAL A 224 20.87 -7.34 -6.83
CA VAL A 224 19.63 -7.99 -7.30
C VAL A 224 19.07 -8.95 -6.25
N GLU A 225 19.94 -9.75 -5.62
CA GLU A 225 19.53 -10.67 -4.55
C GLU A 225 18.97 -9.91 -3.33
N GLN A 226 19.62 -8.81 -2.93
CA GLN A 226 19.12 -7.95 -1.86
C GLN A 226 17.78 -7.31 -2.21
N LEU A 227 17.59 -6.85 -3.45
CA LEU A 227 16.31 -6.32 -3.93
C LEU A 227 15.20 -7.37 -3.88
N GLU A 228 15.52 -8.63 -4.21
CA GLU A 228 14.56 -9.73 -4.12
C GLU A 228 14.13 -9.99 -2.67
N VAL A 229 15.09 -10.03 -1.75
CA VAL A 229 14.82 -10.20 -0.30
C VAL A 229 14.00 -9.02 0.24
N LEU A 230 14.36 -7.79 -0.15
CA LEU A 230 13.65 -6.59 0.26
C LEU A 230 12.20 -6.60 -0.26
N ASN A 231 11.99 -6.98 -1.52
CA ASN A 231 10.66 -7.11 -2.11
C ASN A 231 9.81 -8.16 -1.39
N LYS A 232 10.36 -9.35 -1.10
CA LYS A 232 9.66 -10.37 -0.30
C LYS A 232 9.26 -9.86 1.09
N THR A 233 10.16 -9.09 1.72
CA THR A 233 9.90 -8.50 3.03
C THR A 233 8.80 -7.43 2.95
N ALA A 234 8.84 -6.55 1.95
CA ALA A 234 7.81 -5.53 1.72
C ALA A 234 6.44 -6.15 1.41
N GLN A 235 6.43 -7.24 0.65
CA GLN A 235 5.24 -8.01 0.34
C GLN A 235 4.64 -8.63 1.62
N SER A 236 5.45 -9.25 2.48
CA SER A 236 4.98 -9.77 3.78
C SER A 236 4.38 -8.67 4.67
N TYR A 237 4.99 -7.48 4.74
CA TYR A 237 4.39 -6.37 5.47
C TYR A 237 3.04 -5.92 4.89
N THR A 238 2.91 -5.95 3.56
CA THR A 238 1.67 -5.61 2.86
C THR A 238 0.57 -6.66 3.10
N SER A 239 0.94 -7.94 3.08
CA SER A 239 0.04 -9.04 3.42
C SER A 239 -0.43 -8.95 4.87
N LEU A 240 0.50 -8.73 5.80
CA LEU A 240 0.19 -8.61 7.22
C LEU A 240 -0.72 -7.41 7.53
N SER A 241 -0.48 -6.26 6.90
CA SER A 241 -1.31 -5.07 7.11
C SER A 241 -2.75 -5.30 6.64
N LYS A 242 -2.94 -5.93 5.48
CA LYS A 242 -4.25 -6.36 4.98
C LYS A 242 -4.94 -7.34 5.93
N LEU A 243 -4.23 -8.37 6.40
CA LEU A 243 -4.77 -9.34 7.36
C LEU A 243 -5.16 -8.70 8.70
N LEU A 244 -4.43 -7.67 9.16
CA LEU A 244 -4.79 -6.90 10.35
C LEU A 244 -6.04 -6.04 10.12
N GLU A 245 -6.18 -5.46 8.94
CA GLU A 245 -7.37 -4.70 8.58
C GLU A 245 -8.61 -5.60 8.51
N ILE A 246 -8.49 -6.79 7.92
CA ILE A 246 -9.54 -7.81 7.92
C ILE A 246 -9.93 -8.17 9.36
N ASP A 247 -8.95 -8.50 10.21
CA ASP A 247 -9.19 -8.85 11.62
C ASP A 247 -9.87 -7.72 12.41
N LYS A 248 -9.54 -6.46 12.10
CA LYS A 248 -10.23 -5.29 12.64
C LYS A 248 -11.70 -5.28 12.21
N GLN A 249 -12.01 -5.45 10.91
CA GLN A 249 -13.39 -5.50 10.42
C GLN A 249 -14.19 -6.62 11.08
N VAL A 250 -13.58 -7.80 11.23
CA VAL A 250 -14.17 -8.94 11.95
C VAL A 250 -14.47 -8.60 13.41
N SER A 251 -13.55 -7.90 14.08
CA SER A 251 -13.70 -7.48 15.47
C SER A 251 -14.78 -6.40 15.65
N GLU A 252 -14.97 -5.54 14.65
CA GLU A 252 -16.04 -4.54 14.60
C GLU A 252 -17.41 -5.14 14.23
N GLY A 253 -17.45 -6.42 13.84
CA GLY A 253 -18.66 -7.13 13.43
C GLY A 253 -19.05 -6.91 11.95
N ASN A 254 -18.18 -6.26 11.17
CA ASN A 254 -18.40 -5.97 9.75
C ASN A 254 -18.04 -7.20 8.88
N TYR A 255 -18.75 -8.31 9.07
CA TYR A 255 -18.40 -9.60 8.47
C TYR A 255 -18.43 -9.60 6.94
N VAL A 256 -19.39 -8.90 6.35
CA VAL A 256 -19.50 -8.77 4.89
C VAL A 256 -18.28 -8.08 4.28
N VAL A 257 -17.86 -6.95 4.86
CA VAL A 257 -16.67 -6.21 4.39
C VAL A 257 -15.42 -7.05 4.55
N ALA A 258 -15.29 -7.72 5.70
CA ALA A 258 -14.17 -8.63 5.94
C ALA A 258 -14.15 -9.80 4.92
N ALA A 259 -15.30 -10.40 4.61
CA ALA A 259 -15.39 -11.46 3.63
C ALA A 259 -15.01 -10.98 2.21
N ASP A 260 -15.44 -9.79 1.83
CA ASP A 260 -15.06 -9.17 0.54
C ASP A 260 -13.55 -9.00 0.43
N MET A 261 -12.93 -8.47 1.48
CA MET A 261 -11.48 -8.32 1.54
C MET A 261 -10.75 -9.67 1.48
N ILE A 262 -11.28 -10.72 2.13
CA ILE A 262 -10.69 -12.05 2.10
C ILE A 262 -10.78 -12.68 0.70
N VAL A 263 -11.93 -12.57 0.03
CA VAL A 263 -12.10 -13.11 -1.34
C VAL A 263 -11.17 -12.40 -2.33
N GLU A 264 -10.95 -11.10 -2.18
CA GLU A 264 -10.02 -10.34 -3.02
C GLU A 264 -8.54 -10.68 -2.73
N PHE A 265 -8.26 -11.25 -1.57
CA PHE A 265 -6.89 -11.51 -1.12
C PHE A 265 -6.31 -12.79 -1.74
N LYS A 266 -5.11 -12.68 -2.31
CA LYS A 266 -4.44 -13.80 -2.98
C LYS A 266 -3.57 -14.58 -2.00
N GLU A 267 -3.94 -15.84 -1.75
CA GLU A 267 -3.21 -16.74 -0.84
C GLU A 267 -1.79 -17.10 -1.31
N ALA A 268 -1.55 -17.10 -2.62
CA ALA A 268 -0.28 -17.57 -3.24
C ALA A 268 0.97 -16.77 -2.84
N GLU A 269 0.78 -15.63 -2.15
CA GLU A 269 1.84 -14.70 -1.77
C GLU A 269 2.13 -14.70 -0.26
N LEU A 270 1.55 -15.64 0.48
CA LEU A 270 1.64 -15.72 1.94
C LEU A 270 2.71 -16.71 2.42
N ASN A 271 3.35 -16.37 3.54
CA ASN A 271 4.14 -17.33 4.30
C ASN A 271 3.26 -18.17 5.25
N ASP A 272 3.83 -19.25 5.80
CA ASP A 272 3.08 -20.21 6.64
C ASP A 272 2.29 -19.57 7.80
N LYS A 273 2.89 -18.56 8.46
CA LYS A 273 2.23 -17.86 9.59
C LYS A 273 1.07 -16.98 9.10
N GLU A 274 1.24 -16.34 7.95
CA GLU A 274 0.20 -15.53 7.32
C GLU A 274 -0.96 -16.41 6.83
N ILE A 275 -0.67 -17.59 6.28
CA ILE A 275 -1.66 -18.59 5.87
C ILE A 275 -2.50 -19.04 7.07
N GLU A 276 -1.86 -19.36 8.20
CA GLU A 276 -2.57 -19.76 9.42
C GLU A 276 -3.55 -18.67 9.89
N LYS A 277 -3.08 -17.41 9.93
CA LYS A 277 -3.91 -16.27 10.30
C LYS A 277 -5.05 -16.06 9.31
N TYR A 278 -4.76 -16.12 8.01
CA TYR A 278 -5.75 -15.98 6.94
C TYR A 278 -6.84 -17.06 7.05
N ASN A 279 -6.48 -18.32 7.22
CA ASN A 279 -7.43 -19.42 7.37
C ASN A 279 -8.31 -19.27 8.62
N SER A 280 -7.71 -18.85 9.74
CA SER A 280 -8.44 -18.53 10.97
C SER A 280 -9.44 -17.39 10.77
N LEU A 281 -9.07 -16.34 10.04
CA LEU A 281 -9.97 -15.24 9.70
C LEU A 281 -11.11 -15.72 8.80
N ARG A 282 -10.79 -16.47 7.75
CA ARG A 282 -11.76 -17.02 6.80
C ARG A 282 -12.81 -17.89 7.52
N SER A 283 -12.36 -18.82 8.37
CA SER A 283 -13.24 -19.71 9.15
C SER A 283 -14.21 -18.94 10.05
N ARG A 284 -13.75 -17.88 10.73
CA ARG A 284 -14.58 -17.08 11.65
C ARG A 284 -15.53 -16.10 10.96
N THR A 285 -15.33 -15.84 9.67
CA THR A 285 -15.96 -14.73 8.93
C THR A 285 -16.94 -15.18 7.86
N MET A 286 -16.55 -16.15 7.01
CA MET A 286 -17.28 -16.46 5.79
C MET A 286 -18.72 -16.89 6.03
N GLU A 287 -18.95 -17.77 7.01
CA GLU A 287 -20.31 -18.23 7.32
C GLU A 287 -21.20 -17.11 7.88
N LYS A 288 -20.63 -16.21 8.69
CA LYS A 288 -21.36 -15.07 9.25
C LYS A 288 -21.74 -14.06 8.17
N ALA A 289 -20.81 -13.77 7.26
CA ALA A 289 -21.04 -12.91 6.11
C ALA A 289 -22.12 -13.50 5.18
N ALA A 290 -22.05 -14.81 4.92
CA ALA A 290 -23.06 -15.54 4.15
C ALA A 290 -24.45 -15.43 4.81
N GLN A 291 -24.54 -15.66 6.13
CA GLN A 291 -25.78 -15.50 6.88
C GLN A 291 -26.35 -14.08 6.80
N GLU A 292 -25.51 -13.06 6.87
CA GLU A 292 -25.93 -11.66 6.75
C GLU A 292 -26.46 -11.34 5.34
N ARG A 293 -25.73 -11.73 4.29
CA ARG A 293 -26.17 -11.57 2.89
C ARG A 293 -27.47 -12.31 2.62
N TYR A 294 -27.62 -13.51 3.15
CA TYR A 294 -28.87 -14.25 3.05
C TYR A 294 -30.04 -13.48 3.63
N ASN A 295 -29.87 -12.91 4.83
CA ASN A 295 -30.92 -12.13 5.48
C ASN A 295 -31.27 -10.88 4.66
N GLN A 296 -30.27 -10.16 4.15
CA GLN A 296 -30.46 -8.98 3.30
C GLN A 296 -31.23 -9.34 2.01
N GLY A 297 -30.79 -10.38 1.29
CA GLY A 297 -31.44 -10.85 0.08
C GLY A 297 -32.88 -11.33 0.34
N ARG A 298 -33.12 -12.05 1.45
CA ARG A 298 -34.47 -12.48 1.86
C ARG A 298 -35.40 -11.33 2.18
N GLU A 299 -34.90 -10.26 2.81
CA GLU A 299 -35.71 -9.07 3.11
C GLU A 299 -36.08 -8.31 1.83
N LEU A 300 -35.16 -8.17 0.88
CA LEU A 300 -35.44 -7.56 -0.43
C LEU A 300 -36.39 -8.40 -1.28
N TYR A 301 -36.21 -9.73 -1.26
CA TYR A 301 -37.13 -10.67 -1.90
C TYR A 301 -38.58 -10.50 -1.38
N LYS A 302 -38.78 -10.37 -0.07
CA LYS A 302 -40.12 -10.11 0.51
C LYS A 302 -40.73 -8.79 0.02
N LYS A 303 -39.88 -7.79 -0.24
CA LYS A 303 -40.27 -6.49 -0.81
C LYS A 303 -40.47 -6.53 -2.33
N LYS A 304 -40.29 -7.70 -2.98
CA LYS A 304 -40.34 -7.89 -4.44
C LYS A 304 -39.25 -7.12 -5.20
N GLN A 305 -38.17 -6.76 -4.52
CA GLN A 305 -36.97 -6.14 -5.12
C GLN A 305 -36.02 -7.25 -5.56
N PHE A 306 -36.35 -7.92 -6.66
CA PHE A 306 -35.71 -9.17 -7.07
C PHE A 306 -34.28 -8.98 -7.60
N ALA A 307 -34.01 -7.88 -8.30
CA ALA A 307 -32.68 -7.61 -8.84
C ALA A 307 -31.67 -7.36 -7.71
N GLU A 308 -32.05 -6.53 -6.73
CA GLU A 308 -31.22 -6.24 -5.56
C GLU A 308 -31.07 -7.48 -4.67
N ALA A 309 -32.13 -8.30 -4.54
CA ALA A 309 -32.04 -9.56 -3.81
C ALA A 309 -31.01 -10.52 -4.43
N LEU A 310 -30.94 -10.59 -5.77
CA LEU A 310 -29.95 -11.41 -6.49
C LEU A 310 -28.53 -10.97 -6.16
N GLU A 311 -28.23 -9.67 -6.14
CA GLU A 311 -26.89 -9.18 -5.80
C GLU A 311 -26.39 -9.75 -4.46
N HIS A 312 -27.28 -9.81 -3.46
CA HIS A 312 -26.94 -10.37 -2.15
C HIS A 312 -26.77 -11.89 -2.18
N PHE A 313 -27.63 -12.61 -2.90
CA PHE A 313 -27.54 -14.07 -2.98
C PHE A 313 -26.34 -14.54 -3.83
N ASP A 314 -26.02 -13.85 -4.93
CA ASP A 314 -24.84 -14.14 -5.73
C ASP A 314 -23.57 -13.90 -4.93
N LYS A 315 -23.52 -12.78 -4.18
CA LYS A 315 -22.39 -12.48 -3.31
C LYS A 315 -22.21 -13.53 -2.22
N LEU A 316 -23.29 -14.06 -1.66
CA LEU A 316 -23.23 -15.14 -0.67
C LEU A 316 -22.49 -16.37 -1.20
N ILE A 317 -22.77 -16.78 -2.44
CA ILE A 317 -22.15 -17.97 -3.06
C ILE A 317 -20.63 -17.77 -3.23
N THR A 318 -20.15 -16.51 -3.33
CA THR A 318 -18.69 -16.24 -3.38
C THR A 318 -17.98 -16.44 -2.05
N TYR A 319 -18.71 -16.50 -0.93
CA TYR A 319 -18.12 -16.64 0.40
C TYR A 319 -18.00 -18.10 0.86
N VAL A 320 -18.98 -18.93 0.49
CA VAL A 320 -19.13 -20.30 0.99
C VAL A 320 -19.55 -21.25 -0.11
N ASP A 321 -18.85 -22.37 -0.21
CA ASP A 321 -19.21 -23.49 -1.08
C ASP A 321 -20.24 -24.41 -0.42
N GLU A 322 -20.17 -24.54 0.91
CA GLU A 322 -21.10 -25.34 1.71
C GLU A 322 -21.68 -24.50 2.85
N TRP A 323 -23.01 -24.45 2.93
CA TRP A 323 -23.72 -23.75 3.98
C TRP A 323 -25.13 -24.30 4.18
N LYS A 324 -25.62 -24.32 5.43
CA LYS A 324 -26.90 -24.95 5.82
C LYS A 324 -28.11 -24.51 4.99
N ASN A 325 -28.12 -23.25 4.53
CA ASN A 325 -29.23 -22.65 3.79
C ASN A 325 -28.86 -22.40 2.31
N LEU A 326 -27.80 -23.04 1.80
CA LEU A 326 -27.36 -22.84 0.42
C LEU A 326 -28.41 -23.33 -0.58
N ASN A 327 -29.03 -24.49 -0.33
CA ASN A 327 -30.14 -25.00 -1.14
C ASN A 327 -31.33 -24.01 -1.24
N ALA A 328 -31.70 -23.38 -0.13
CA ALA A 328 -32.74 -22.37 -0.08
C ALA A 328 -32.31 -21.12 -0.86
N THR A 329 -31.05 -20.71 -0.72
CA THR A 329 -30.48 -19.54 -1.42
C THR A 329 -30.54 -19.72 -2.93
N ILE A 330 -30.05 -20.85 -3.43
CA ILE A 330 -30.08 -21.18 -4.87
C ILE A 330 -31.53 -21.26 -5.38
N TYR A 331 -32.45 -21.81 -4.59
CA TYR A 331 -33.87 -21.77 -4.92
C TYR A 331 -34.38 -20.32 -5.04
N TYR A 332 -34.06 -19.43 -4.08
CA TYR A 332 -34.48 -18.03 -4.15
C TYR A 332 -33.86 -17.29 -5.33
N ILE A 333 -32.61 -17.59 -5.70
CA ILE A 333 -32.00 -17.08 -6.94
C ILE A 333 -32.85 -17.48 -8.16
N GLY A 334 -33.25 -18.75 -8.25
CA GLY A 334 -34.12 -19.21 -9.34
C GLY A 334 -35.46 -18.48 -9.37
N VAL A 335 -36.09 -18.26 -8.21
CA VAL A 335 -37.34 -17.48 -8.14
C VAL A 335 -37.13 -16.03 -8.54
N CYS A 336 -36.07 -15.37 -8.06
CA CYS A 336 -35.78 -13.99 -8.47
C CYS A 336 -35.55 -13.88 -9.98
N HIS A 337 -34.82 -14.83 -10.59
CA HIS A 337 -34.64 -14.84 -12.04
C HIS A 337 -35.96 -15.05 -12.79
N GLN A 338 -36.83 -15.93 -12.30
CA GLN A 338 -38.16 -16.16 -12.87
C GLN A 338 -39.00 -14.87 -12.85
N GLU A 339 -39.07 -14.18 -11.70
CA GLU A 339 -39.83 -12.93 -11.54
C GLU A 339 -39.26 -11.78 -12.40
N LEU A 340 -37.97 -11.86 -12.75
CA LEU A 340 -37.31 -10.94 -13.69
C LEU A 340 -37.40 -11.40 -15.15
N ASN A 341 -38.21 -12.41 -15.46
CA ASN A 341 -38.39 -13.01 -16.80
C ASN A 341 -37.11 -13.62 -17.40
N ASN A 342 -36.12 -13.97 -16.58
CA ASN A 342 -34.90 -14.65 -17.00
C ASN A 342 -35.08 -16.18 -16.86
N ASN A 343 -35.99 -16.76 -17.63
CA ASN A 343 -36.44 -18.15 -17.46
C ASN A 343 -35.31 -19.18 -17.60
N GLU A 344 -34.34 -18.94 -18.49
CA GLU A 344 -33.18 -19.83 -18.65
C GLU A 344 -32.36 -19.95 -17.36
N LYS A 345 -31.97 -18.81 -16.78
CA LYS A 345 -31.23 -18.76 -15.50
C LYS A 345 -32.04 -19.28 -14.33
N ALA A 346 -33.36 -19.07 -14.36
CA ALA A 346 -34.26 -19.61 -13.35
C ALA A 346 -34.23 -21.15 -13.36
N ILE A 347 -34.38 -21.75 -14.55
CA ILE A 347 -34.34 -23.20 -14.74
C ILE A 347 -32.96 -23.75 -14.34
N GLU A 348 -31.87 -23.08 -14.70
CA GLU A 348 -30.51 -23.47 -14.29
C GLU A 348 -30.39 -23.56 -12.77
N ALA A 349 -30.80 -22.51 -12.05
CA ALA A 349 -30.75 -22.48 -10.59
C ALA A 349 -31.64 -23.56 -9.96
N PHE A 350 -32.85 -23.78 -10.48
CA PHE A 350 -33.73 -24.83 -9.99
C PHE A 350 -33.16 -26.23 -10.21
N ASN A 351 -32.59 -26.49 -11.39
CA ASN A 351 -31.94 -27.76 -11.69
C ASN A 351 -30.71 -27.99 -10.79
N ARG A 352 -29.97 -26.93 -10.47
CA ARG A 352 -28.87 -27.00 -9.50
C ARG A 352 -29.36 -27.50 -8.14
N VAL A 353 -30.48 -26.98 -7.63
CA VAL A 353 -31.07 -27.47 -6.36
C VAL A 353 -31.50 -28.93 -6.47
N ILE A 354 -32.11 -29.33 -7.58
CA ILE A 354 -32.58 -30.70 -7.80
C ILE A 354 -31.42 -31.70 -7.81
N ASN A 355 -30.31 -31.34 -8.44
CA ASN A 355 -29.17 -32.22 -8.64
C ASN A 355 -28.25 -32.25 -7.42
N GLU A 356 -27.94 -31.10 -6.82
CA GLU A 356 -27.03 -31.01 -5.68
C GLU A 356 -27.72 -31.33 -4.34
N TYR A 357 -29.03 -31.08 -4.22
CA TYR A 357 -29.79 -31.24 -2.96
C TYR A 357 -31.12 -32.01 -3.15
N PRO A 358 -31.09 -33.24 -3.70
CA PRO A 358 -32.31 -33.97 -4.09
C PRO A 358 -33.25 -34.31 -2.93
N SER A 359 -32.73 -34.41 -1.71
CA SER A 359 -33.51 -34.68 -0.48
C SER A 359 -34.12 -33.43 0.16
N SER A 360 -33.78 -32.24 -0.31
CA SER A 360 -34.31 -30.99 0.23
C SER A 360 -35.75 -30.76 -0.19
N SER A 361 -36.55 -30.10 0.66
CA SER A 361 -37.90 -29.66 0.28
C SER A 361 -37.88 -28.73 -0.94
N PHE A 362 -36.82 -27.93 -1.08
CA PHE A 362 -36.61 -27.04 -2.22
C PHE A 362 -36.40 -27.77 -3.55
N ALA A 363 -35.88 -29.00 -3.57
CA ALA A 363 -35.80 -29.78 -4.81
C ALA A 363 -37.20 -30.13 -5.34
N GLY A 364 -38.16 -30.43 -4.46
CA GLY A 364 -39.56 -30.64 -4.83
C GLY A 364 -40.17 -29.38 -5.45
N TYR A 365 -40.04 -28.23 -4.79
CA TYR A 365 -40.53 -26.95 -5.30
C TYR A 365 -39.88 -26.55 -6.64
N SER A 366 -38.58 -26.82 -6.78
CA SER A 366 -37.82 -26.55 -7.99
C SER A 366 -38.34 -27.36 -9.17
N LYS A 367 -38.63 -28.66 -8.99
CA LYS A 367 -39.22 -29.51 -10.06
C LYS A 367 -40.53 -28.95 -10.58
N THR A 368 -41.42 -28.52 -9.68
CA THR A 368 -42.70 -27.93 -10.06
C THR A 368 -42.51 -26.65 -10.88
N ARG A 369 -41.59 -25.76 -10.47
CA ARG A 369 -41.32 -24.51 -11.19
C ARG A 369 -40.66 -24.72 -12.57
N VAL A 370 -39.73 -25.67 -12.68
CA VAL A 370 -39.13 -26.03 -13.97
C VAL A 370 -40.22 -26.51 -14.93
N ASN A 371 -41.10 -27.41 -14.48
CA ASN A 371 -42.18 -27.91 -15.32
C ASN A 371 -43.10 -26.78 -15.81
N SER A 372 -43.49 -25.82 -14.96
CA SER A 372 -44.30 -24.68 -15.40
C SER A 372 -43.60 -23.83 -16.44
N LEU A 373 -42.31 -23.52 -16.23
CA LEU A 373 -41.55 -22.66 -17.15
C LEU A 373 -41.28 -23.30 -18.50
N SER A 374 -41.09 -24.62 -18.55
CA SER A 374 -40.89 -25.36 -19.80
C SER A 374 -42.16 -25.54 -20.64
N HIS A 375 -43.35 -25.24 -20.09
CA HIS A 375 -44.62 -25.32 -20.82
C HIS A 375 -45.15 -23.95 -21.25
N GLU A 376 -44.52 -22.85 -20.80
CA GLU A 376 -44.91 -21.47 -21.10
C GLU A 376 -44.07 -20.80 -22.20
N GLY A 377 -42.93 -21.38 -22.60
CA GLY A 377 -42.08 -20.94 -23.71
C GLY A 377 -42.26 -21.79 -24.95
#